data_AF-A0A1Y2GJ63-F1
#
_entry.id   AF-A0A1Y2GJ63-F1
#
_cell.length_a   1.000
_cell.length_b   1.000
_cell.length_c   1.000
_cell.angle_alpha   90.00
_cell.angle_beta   90.00
_cell.angle_gamma   90.00
#
_symmetry.space_group_name_H-M   'P 1'
#
loop_
_entity.id
_entity.type
_entity.pdbx_description
1 polymer ?
#
loop_
_entity_poly.entity_id
_entity_poly.type
_entity_poly.pdbx_seq_one_letter_code
_entity_poly.pdbx_strand_id
1 'polypeptide(L)'
;MASLMRCSKKRRNDDSITVLSESNDVGSEDDVVDDKEIEKIVCDYCSKIRTFESIRKLTVHIGDCHTVDGVVALGKRCLVIRRSGDGQFYCKECKASFETKSGFRKHLFGSQSCYTQYEAKRDSDAHPVPSFQSARPPQSWRPFNEALIHACGLESSSEQEKQKMLYYSDRMGQFPMGISISGCEFDALVSETVYHSLPTASVLALVNKSVHASGYLPPWKIQENERSDAVPPSIEGILRHSPFAEAINKRSFTELTDSTSEQLNLSWERTPQACHIASHLLSGTLLLNSRSETLLLINEVEVYGRGRLHDSHHEQTGIVKDVPKETSMPKTTGEDHYFGVRPITMERSGGKHLVIGTFKCDILVTSCLRLDIKCVESISAGGITQNFNISESESKYIRIFLDKERLQQVEKMENLTCEKITRQMGTEQLRQVRTKFHLMDTYQLSRRSGPLTDSTLFQPITVFTFANHSNVKGSSFAAGIILNGVGKSVIVDGECAVLRLDDVKRALPHCKPSSEVLRLIQSIHALFTPGVQSIPIIENSELNTVLESLATFLTQKLPKANMTKVKEIKKLFIS
;
A
#
# COMPACT_ATOMS: atom_id res chain seq x y z
N MET A 1 -36.14 -12.90 49.40
CA MET A 1 -34.74 -13.08 49.85
C MET A 1 -33.87 -12.13 49.04
N ALA A 2 -33.50 -11.02 49.67
CA ALA A 2 -32.68 -9.95 49.13
C ALA A 2 -31.39 -9.87 49.96
N SER A 3 -30.26 -9.59 49.32
CA SER A 3 -29.08 -8.94 49.92
C SER A 3 -28.13 -8.57 48.77
N LEU A 4 -28.02 -7.32 48.34
CA LEU A 4 -27.22 -6.22 48.91
C LEU A 4 -25.71 -6.52 48.98
N MET A 5 -24.92 -5.79 48.18
CA MET A 5 -23.87 -4.92 48.73
C MET A 5 -23.45 -3.83 47.72
N ARG A 6 -23.51 -2.58 48.19
CA ARG A 6 -22.90 -1.36 47.63
C ARG A 6 -21.63 -1.06 48.44
N CYS A 7 -20.61 -0.50 47.78
CA CYS A 7 -19.60 0.43 48.33
C CYS A 7 -18.97 1.15 47.13
N SER A 8 -19.02 2.45 46.86
CA SER A 8 -18.90 3.72 47.62
C SER A 8 -17.50 4.11 48.11
N LYS A 9 -17.05 5.27 47.57
CA LYS A 9 -16.11 6.30 48.07
C LYS A 9 -14.61 6.11 47.88
N LYS A 10 -13.99 7.04 47.15
CA LYS A 10 -13.35 8.23 47.77
C LYS A 10 -13.01 9.33 46.74
N ARG A 11 -13.60 10.51 46.94
CA ARG A 11 -13.07 11.80 46.46
C ARG A 11 -11.87 12.20 47.31
N ARG A 12 -10.86 12.82 46.71
CA ARG A 12 -9.94 13.74 47.39
C ARG A 12 -10.02 15.08 46.66
N ASN A 13 -10.25 16.11 47.47
CA ASN A 13 -10.21 17.52 47.11
C ASN A 13 -8.77 18.03 47.06
N ASP A 14 -8.63 19.08 46.25
CA ASP A 14 -7.80 20.29 46.40
C ASP A 14 -6.33 20.16 46.80
N ASP A 15 -5.46 20.66 45.91
CA ASP A 15 -4.51 21.69 46.30
C ASP A 15 -4.37 22.72 45.18
N SER A 16 -4.71 23.94 45.56
CA SER A 16 -4.54 25.21 44.88
C SER A 16 -3.06 25.55 44.65
N ILE A 17 -2.69 25.93 43.42
CA ILE A 17 -1.46 26.70 43.17
C ILE A 17 -1.82 28.03 42.54
N THR A 18 -1.49 29.06 43.30
CA THR A 18 -1.54 30.49 43.06
C THR A 18 -0.77 30.85 41.79
N VAL A 19 -1.45 31.47 40.82
CA VAL A 19 -0.80 32.14 39.68
C VAL A 19 -0.50 33.57 40.14
N LEU A 20 0.78 33.84 40.42
CA LEU A 20 1.27 35.21 40.57
C LEU A 20 1.45 35.79 39.16
N SER A 21 0.64 36.81 38.88
CA SER A 21 0.77 37.72 37.75
C SER A 21 1.92 38.70 38.03
N GLU A 22 3.03 38.56 37.32
CA GLU A 22 4.00 39.65 37.17
C GLU A 22 3.85 40.25 35.77
N SER A 23 3.43 41.50 35.78
CA SER A 23 3.52 42.46 34.69
C SER A 23 4.98 42.70 34.33
N ASN A 24 5.32 42.62 33.05
CA ASN A 24 6.40 43.42 32.49
C ASN A 24 5.99 43.94 31.12
N ASP A 25 5.91 45.27 31.11
CA ASP A 25 5.73 46.15 29.97
C ASP A 25 7.12 46.49 29.40
N VAL A 26 7.13 47.09 28.21
CA VAL A 26 8.25 47.74 27.50
C VAL A 26 9.12 46.85 26.58
N GLY A 27 9.15 47.26 25.30
CA GLY A 27 10.34 47.13 24.44
C GLY A 27 10.05 46.70 23.01
N SER A 28 9.67 47.66 22.16
CA SER A 28 9.69 47.50 20.69
C SER A 28 11.03 48.00 20.18
N GLU A 29 11.89 47.09 19.71
CA GLU A 29 13.03 47.42 18.84
C GLU A 29 13.16 46.31 17.78
N ASP A 30 12.99 46.71 16.52
CA ASP A 30 13.25 45.91 15.33
C ASP A 30 14.77 45.77 15.15
N ASP A 31 15.33 44.66 15.63
CA ASP A 31 16.69 44.24 15.29
C ASP A 31 16.66 43.16 14.22
N VAL A 32 17.26 43.49 13.07
CA VAL A 32 17.59 42.57 11.99
C VAL A 32 18.59 41.55 12.53
N VAL A 33 18.09 40.35 12.89
CA VAL A 33 18.93 39.24 13.34
C VAL A 33 19.53 38.55 12.12
N ASP A 34 20.86 38.62 12.06
CA ASP A 34 21.74 37.86 11.17
C ASP A 34 21.44 36.36 11.29
N ASP A 35 21.02 35.73 10.19
CA ASP A 35 20.63 34.32 10.08
C ASP A 35 21.85 33.40 10.35
N LYS A 36 22.18 33.19 11.62
CA LYS A 36 23.11 32.14 12.01
C LYS A 36 22.43 30.79 11.78
N GLU A 37 22.91 30.07 10.77
CA GLU A 37 22.53 28.68 10.49
C GLU A 37 22.44 27.87 11.79
N ILE A 38 21.21 27.56 12.22
CA ILE A 38 20.98 26.67 13.36
C ILE A 38 21.36 25.25 12.91
N GLU A 39 22.51 24.79 13.39
CA GLU A 39 23.03 23.45 13.14
C GLU A 39 21.99 22.39 13.52
N LYS A 40 21.43 21.70 12.52
CA LYS A 40 20.35 20.73 12.68
C LYS A 40 20.84 19.45 13.38
N ILE A 41 20.08 18.97 14.38
CA ILE A 41 20.42 17.76 15.14
C ILE A 41 19.79 16.54 14.48
N VAL A 42 20.55 15.49 14.17
CA VAL A 42 20.03 14.27 13.53
C VAL A 42 19.67 13.17 14.55
N CYS A 43 18.65 12.36 14.24
CA CYS A 43 18.35 11.13 14.98
C CYS A 43 19.19 9.96 14.44
N ASP A 44 20.00 9.37 15.32
CA ASP A 44 20.88 8.23 15.00
C ASP A 44 20.11 6.93 14.68
N TYR A 45 18.84 6.81 15.10
CA TYR A 45 18.01 5.61 14.87
C TYR A 45 17.23 5.64 13.56
N CYS A 46 17.03 6.82 12.96
CA CYS A 46 16.29 6.98 11.70
C CYS A 46 17.21 7.01 10.48
N SER A 47 18.34 6.30 10.53
CA SER A 47 19.37 6.32 9.47
C SER A 47 19.82 7.74 9.09
N LYS A 48 19.82 8.68 10.05
CA LYS A 48 20.12 10.12 9.86
C LYS A 48 19.16 10.90 8.95
N ILE A 49 17.98 10.36 8.60
CA ILE A 49 17.02 10.99 7.68
C ILE A 49 16.25 12.14 8.35
N ARG A 50 16.05 12.08 9.67
CA ARG A 50 15.27 13.09 10.41
C ARG A 50 16.19 14.05 11.18
N THR A 51 16.00 15.35 10.91
CA THR A 51 16.67 16.46 11.60
C THR A 51 15.71 17.20 12.53
N PHE A 52 16.22 17.73 13.63
CA PHE A 52 15.47 18.43 14.68
C PHE A 52 16.14 19.76 15.01
N GLU A 53 15.33 20.79 15.23
CA GLU A 53 15.80 22.13 15.64
C GLU A 53 16.24 22.20 17.10
N SER A 54 15.87 21.21 17.92
CA SER A 54 16.22 21.16 19.34
C SER A 54 16.31 19.75 19.88
N ILE A 55 17.16 19.58 20.90
CA ILE A 55 17.35 18.32 21.63
C ILE A 55 16.03 17.85 22.25
N ARG A 56 15.15 18.78 22.65
CA ARG A 56 13.83 18.47 23.20
C ARG A 56 12.96 17.77 22.16
N LYS A 57 12.89 18.30 20.92
CA LYS A 57 12.14 17.65 19.82
C LYS A 57 12.74 16.29 19.44
N LEU A 58 14.07 16.17 19.43
CA LEU A 58 14.74 14.88 19.22
C LEU A 58 14.38 13.86 20.33
N THR A 59 14.38 14.29 21.59
CA THR A 59 14.06 13.42 22.74
C THR A 59 12.63 12.89 22.67
N VAL A 60 11.67 13.75 22.31
CA VAL A 60 10.26 13.37 22.11
C VAL A 60 10.14 12.38 20.95
N HIS A 61 10.75 12.68 19.81
CA HIS A 61 10.78 11.76 18.68
C HIS A 61 11.37 10.39 19.03
N ILE A 62 12.49 10.36 19.77
CA ILE A 62 13.10 9.10 20.18
C ILE A 62 12.13 8.31 21.08
N GLY A 63 11.46 8.96 22.03
CA GLY A 63 10.47 8.30 22.89
C GLY A 63 9.23 7.79 22.15
N ASP A 64 8.75 8.53 21.15
CA ASP A 64 7.49 8.22 20.45
C ASP A 64 7.69 7.20 19.32
N CYS A 65 8.82 7.27 18.61
CA CYS A 65 9.07 6.48 17.40
C CYS A 65 9.99 5.28 17.63
N HIS A 66 10.77 5.27 18.71
CA HIS A 66 11.72 4.20 18.99
C HIS A 66 11.39 3.64 20.37
N THR A 67 11.06 2.36 20.46
CA THR A 67 10.69 1.70 21.72
C THR A 67 11.89 1.66 22.66
N VAL A 68 12.04 2.71 23.48
CA VAL A 68 13.18 2.89 24.39
C VAL A 68 12.70 3.21 25.81
N ASP A 69 13.38 2.65 26.81
CA ASP A 69 13.00 2.80 28.22
C ASP A 69 13.27 4.22 28.77
N GLY A 70 14.08 5.00 28.06
CA GLY A 70 14.29 6.41 28.36
C GLY A 70 15.42 7.04 27.55
N VAL A 71 15.37 8.37 27.46
CA VAL A 71 16.37 9.17 26.76
C VAL A 71 16.96 10.20 27.73
N VAL A 72 18.28 10.36 27.73
CA VAL A 72 18.98 11.43 28.45
C VAL A 72 19.72 12.31 27.45
N ALA A 73 19.40 13.60 27.48
CA ALA A 73 20.12 14.62 26.72
C ALA A 73 21.50 14.88 27.34
N LEU A 74 22.54 14.75 26.52
CA LEU A 74 23.95 15.04 26.82
C LEU A 74 24.44 16.07 25.80
N GLY A 75 24.34 17.37 26.14
CA GLY A 75 24.61 18.44 25.17
C GLY A 75 23.75 18.28 23.92
N LYS A 76 24.36 18.37 22.72
CA LYS A 76 23.69 18.21 21.41
C LYS A 76 23.27 16.77 21.06
N ARG A 77 23.47 15.80 21.96
CA ARG A 77 23.19 14.37 21.71
C ARG A 77 22.16 13.81 22.68
N CYS A 78 21.49 12.75 22.25
CA CYS A 78 20.57 11.97 23.09
C CYS A 78 21.14 10.56 23.29
N LEU A 79 21.34 10.17 24.54
CA LEU A 79 21.73 8.81 24.89
C LEU A 79 20.47 8.02 25.25
N VAL A 80 20.21 6.95 24.50
CA VAL A 80 19.16 5.99 24.84
C VAL A 80 19.65 5.11 25.96
N ILE A 81 18.85 5.03 27.02
CA ILE A 81 19.10 4.18 28.17
C ILE A 81 18.06 3.07 28.13
N ARG A 82 18.55 1.83 28.26
CA ARG A 82 17.69 0.67 28.46
C ARG A 82 17.68 0.30 29.93
N ARG A 83 16.53 -0.10 30.44
CA ARG A 83 16.48 -0.82 31.71
C ARG A 83 16.88 -2.26 31.43
N SER A 84 17.70 -2.81 32.30
CA SER A 84 17.93 -4.25 32.36
C SER A 84 16.70 -4.97 32.90
N GLY A 85 16.66 -6.30 32.77
CA GLY A 85 15.54 -7.12 33.21
C GLY A 85 15.22 -7.05 34.71
N ASP A 86 16.13 -6.53 35.53
CA ASP A 86 15.96 -6.28 36.96
C ASP A 86 15.39 -4.86 37.28
N GLY A 87 15.08 -4.06 36.26
CA GLY A 87 14.49 -2.73 36.40
C GLY A 87 15.47 -1.59 36.70
N GLN A 88 16.78 -1.86 36.82
CA GLN A 88 17.79 -0.82 37.08
C GLN A 88 18.38 -0.24 35.79
N PHE A 89 19.05 0.90 35.90
CA PHE A 89 19.83 1.54 34.83
C PHE A 89 21.32 1.24 35.02
N TYR A 90 21.99 0.72 34.01
CA TYR A 90 23.40 0.32 34.10
C TYR A 90 24.31 1.20 33.25
N CYS A 91 25.40 1.70 33.83
CA CYS A 91 26.46 2.38 33.09
C CYS A 91 27.36 1.35 32.41
N LYS A 92 27.49 1.40 31.08
CA LYS A 92 28.30 0.39 30.36
C LYS A 92 29.79 0.50 30.66
N GLU A 93 30.27 1.69 31.02
CA GLU A 93 31.68 1.95 31.28
C GLU A 93 32.12 1.48 32.67
N CYS A 94 31.47 1.97 33.74
CA CYS A 94 31.87 1.63 35.11
C CYS A 94 31.07 0.49 35.74
N LYS A 95 30.06 -0.05 35.05
CA LYS A 95 29.13 -1.09 35.53
C LYS A 95 28.28 -0.69 36.76
N ALA A 96 28.30 0.57 37.18
CA ALA A 96 27.42 1.05 38.24
C ALA A 96 25.94 0.95 37.83
N SER A 97 25.11 0.53 38.77
CA SER A 97 23.66 0.42 38.59
C SER A 97 22.92 1.51 39.38
N PHE A 98 21.77 1.94 38.88
CA PHE A 98 20.99 3.03 39.44
C PHE A 98 19.51 2.68 39.39
N GLU A 99 18.81 2.83 40.51
CA GLU A 99 17.36 2.57 40.58
C GLU A 99 16.53 3.62 39.84
N THR A 100 17.07 4.84 39.70
CA THR A 100 16.36 5.97 39.09
C THR A 100 17.13 6.57 37.92
N LYS A 101 16.38 7.06 36.94
CA LYS A 101 16.93 7.79 35.78
C LYS A 101 17.74 9.01 36.21
N SER A 102 17.30 9.69 37.28
CA SER A 102 18.01 10.85 37.85
C SER A 102 19.34 10.45 38.48
N GLY A 103 19.42 9.31 39.17
CA GLY A 103 20.67 8.77 39.71
C GLY A 103 21.68 8.44 38.60
N PHE A 104 21.21 7.75 37.55
CA PHE A 104 22.03 7.45 36.37
C PHE A 104 22.52 8.73 35.67
N ARG A 105 21.64 9.74 35.52
CA ARG A 105 22.00 11.03 34.92
C ARG A 105 23.08 11.74 35.75
N LYS A 106 22.91 11.83 37.08
CA LYS A 106 23.92 12.44 37.97
C LYS A 106 25.26 11.73 37.87
N HIS A 107 25.26 10.40 37.74
CA HIS A 107 26.49 9.64 37.53
C HIS A 107 27.21 10.02 36.23
N LEU A 108 26.49 10.10 35.11
CA LEU A 108 27.11 10.48 33.83
C LEU A 108 27.71 11.88 33.86
N PHE A 109 27.07 12.84 34.54
CA PHE A 109 27.60 14.20 34.65
C PHE A 109 28.66 14.37 35.75
N GLY A 110 28.62 13.55 36.80
CA GLY A 110 29.53 13.64 37.95
C GLY A 110 30.82 12.83 37.78
N SER A 111 30.83 11.80 36.94
CA SER A 111 32.01 10.98 36.66
C SER A 111 32.62 11.38 35.32
N GLN A 112 33.61 12.27 35.37
CA GLN A 112 34.29 12.81 34.19
C GLN A 112 34.91 11.70 33.31
N SER A 113 35.32 10.57 33.91
CA SER A 113 35.84 9.39 33.20
C SER A 113 34.78 8.59 32.44
N CYS A 114 33.57 8.44 32.98
CA CYS A 114 32.50 7.73 32.29
C CYS A 114 31.95 8.56 31.12
N TYR A 115 31.88 9.88 31.29
CA TYR A 115 31.46 10.80 30.23
C TYR A 115 32.44 10.80 29.04
N THR A 116 33.74 10.95 29.31
CA THR A 116 34.78 11.01 28.25
C THR A 116 34.99 9.68 27.54
N GLN A 117 34.88 8.52 28.23
CA GLN A 117 34.99 7.22 27.57
C GLN A 117 33.84 6.92 26.60
N TYR A 118 32.64 7.45 26.88
CA TYR A 118 31.50 7.40 25.95
C TYR A 118 31.74 8.25 24.69
N GLU A 119 32.49 9.35 24.80
CA GLU A 119 32.85 10.18 23.64
C GLU A 119 34.03 9.59 22.84
N ALA A 120 34.99 8.92 23.50
CA ALA A 120 36.21 8.43 22.87
C ALA A 120 36.08 7.09 22.11
N LYS A 121 35.16 6.20 22.50
CA LYS A 121 35.02 4.85 21.90
C LYS A 121 34.38 4.81 20.51
N ARG A 122 33.94 5.94 19.93
CA ARG A 122 33.32 5.93 18.58
C ARG A 122 34.33 5.98 17.43
N ASP A 123 35.58 6.37 17.70
CA ASP A 123 36.62 6.52 16.67
C ASP A 123 37.68 5.39 16.66
N SER A 124 37.55 4.37 17.51
CA SER A 124 38.57 3.32 17.62
C SER A 124 38.05 1.97 18.14
N ASP A 125 37.11 1.34 17.42
CA ASP A 125 36.76 -0.06 17.70
C ASP A 125 37.64 -1.03 16.88
N ALA A 126 38.82 -1.31 17.42
CA ALA A 126 39.55 -2.55 17.16
C ALA A 126 40.19 -3.03 18.48
N HIS A 127 39.56 -4.01 19.13
CA HIS A 127 40.13 -4.70 20.29
C HIS A 127 40.60 -6.11 19.89
N PRO A 128 41.69 -6.62 20.51
CA PRO A 128 42.36 -7.82 20.05
C PRO A 128 41.63 -9.10 20.48
N VAL A 129 41.53 -10.04 19.53
CA VAL A 129 40.94 -11.37 19.68
C VAL A 129 41.92 -12.30 20.44
N PRO A 130 41.44 -13.22 21.30
CA PRO A 130 42.30 -14.17 22.01
C PRO A 130 43.05 -15.07 21.03
N SER A 131 44.34 -15.31 21.28
CA SER A 131 45.17 -16.20 20.47
C SER A 131 44.72 -17.65 20.62
N PHE A 132 43.94 -18.15 19.67
CA PHE A 132 43.75 -19.57 19.45
C PHE A 132 45.03 -20.16 18.86
N GLN A 133 45.53 -21.24 19.46
CA GLN A 133 46.63 -22.02 18.89
C GLN A 133 46.20 -22.48 17.49
N SER A 134 46.95 -22.06 16.47
CA SER A 134 46.69 -22.33 15.07
C SER A 134 46.60 -23.84 14.83
N ALA A 135 45.38 -24.34 14.62
CA ALA A 135 45.19 -25.56 13.89
C ALA A 135 45.74 -25.35 12.47
N ARG A 136 46.42 -26.35 11.92
CA ARG A 136 46.82 -26.32 10.50
C ARG A 136 45.53 -26.28 9.66
N PRO A 137 45.42 -25.38 8.68
CA PRO A 137 44.27 -25.38 7.77
C PRO A 137 44.18 -26.72 7.01
N PRO A 138 42.98 -27.12 6.57
CA PRO A 138 42.81 -28.29 5.72
C PRO A 138 43.67 -28.16 4.45
N GLN A 139 44.13 -29.28 3.90
CA GLN A 139 44.99 -29.30 2.70
C GLN A 139 44.30 -28.69 1.47
N SER A 140 42.97 -28.71 1.43
CA SER A 140 42.14 -28.06 0.41
C SER A 140 40.78 -27.73 1.00
N TRP A 141 40.25 -26.54 0.70
CA TRP A 141 38.87 -26.15 1.02
C TRP A 141 37.91 -26.66 -0.05
N ARG A 142 36.66 -26.92 0.34
CA ARG A 142 35.59 -27.25 -0.60
C ARG A 142 35.36 -26.10 -1.60
N PRO A 143 35.07 -26.41 -2.87
CA PRO A 143 34.59 -25.43 -3.82
C PRO A 143 33.29 -24.74 -3.35
N PHE A 144 33.03 -23.52 -3.83
CA PHE A 144 31.89 -22.69 -3.40
C PHE A 144 30.56 -23.44 -3.32
N ASN A 145 30.17 -24.15 -4.39
CA ASN A 145 28.90 -24.86 -4.42
C ASN A 145 28.87 -26.04 -3.45
N GLU A 146 29.98 -26.74 -3.27
CA GLU A 146 30.08 -27.88 -2.36
C GLU A 146 30.07 -27.43 -0.90
N ALA A 147 30.74 -26.32 -0.58
CA ALA A 147 30.69 -25.69 0.74
C ALA A 147 29.27 -25.23 1.10
N LEU A 148 28.54 -24.69 0.12
CA LEU A 148 27.14 -24.28 0.29
C LEU A 148 26.21 -25.48 0.53
N ILE A 149 26.38 -26.56 -0.25
CA ILE A 149 25.63 -27.81 -0.06
C ILE A 149 25.94 -28.44 1.30
N HIS A 150 27.21 -28.45 1.71
CA HIS A 150 27.65 -28.98 3.00
C HIS A 150 27.11 -28.16 4.17
N ALA A 151 27.15 -26.82 4.09
CA ALA A 151 26.55 -25.92 5.10
C ALA A 151 25.04 -26.16 5.30
N CYS A 152 24.34 -26.60 4.25
CA CYS A 152 22.91 -26.92 4.30
C CYS A 152 22.61 -28.38 4.70
N GLY A 153 23.63 -29.22 4.90
CA GLY A 153 23.46 -30.65 5.22
C GLY A 153 22.83 -31.46 4.08
N LEU A 154 23.05 -31.06 2.82
CA LEU A 154 22.42 -31.67 1.64
C LEU A 154 23.35 -32.59 0.84
N GLU A 155 24.47 -33.04 1.41
CA GLU A 155 25.46 -33.86 0.70
C GLU A 155 24.90 -35.19 0.18
N SER A 156 24.03 -35.82 0.96
CA SER A 156 23.34 -37.07 0.61
C SER A 156 22.01 -36.86 -0.11
N SER A 157 21.59 -35.62 -0.32
CA SER A 157 20.34 -35.29 -1.01
C SER A 157 20.44 -35.54 -2.51
N SER A 158 19.28 -35.56 -3.18
CA SER A 158 19.24 -35.66 -4.63
C SER A 158 19.93 -34.45 -5.28
N GLU A 159 20.51 -34.63 -6.49
CA GLU A 159 21.09 -33.49 -7.21
C GLU A 159 20.05 -32.39 -7.51
N GLN A 160 18.77 -32.78 -7.56
CA GLN A 160 17.67 -31.83 -7.69
C GLN A 160 17.51 -30.93 -6.46
N GLU A 161 17.70 -31.46 -5.25
CA GLU A 161 17.61 -30.67 -4.03
C GLU A 161 18.85 -29.80 -3.82
N LYS A 162 20.04 -30.34 -4.12
CA LYS A 162 21.32 -29.61 -4.03
C LYS A 162 21.32 -28.36 -4.90
N GLN A 163 20.96 -28.52 -6.17
CA GLN A 163 20.93 -27.40 -7.12
C GLN A 163 19.81 -26.38 -6.73
N LYS A 164 18.72 -26.80 -6.07
CA LYS A 164 17.59 -25.93 -5.66
C LYS A 164 18.04 -25.04 -4.52
N MET A 165 18.83 -25.60 -3.61
CA MET A 165 19.49 -24.85 -2.56
C MET A 165 20.50 -23.85 -3.11
N LEU A 166 21.32 -24.21 -4.12
CA LEU A 166 22.23 -23.27 -4.78
C LEU A 166 21.48 -22.07 -5.36
N TYR A 167 20.37 -22.32 -6.05
CA TYR A 167 19.51 -21.28 -6.62
C TYR A 167 18.95 -20.32 -5.55
N TYR A 168 18.38 -20.86 -4.47
CA TYR A 168 17.82 -20.01 -3.41
C TYR A 168 18.89 -19.24 -2.65
N SER A 169 20.05 -19.85 -2.38
CA SER A 169 21.12 -19.20 -1.65
C SER A 169 21.65 -17.97 -2.39
N ASP A 170 21.80 -18.06 -3.73
CA ASP A 170 22.19 -16.93 -4.56
C ASP A 170 21.14 -15.79 -4.51
N ARG A 171 19.83 -16.13 -4.57
CA ARG A 171 18.74 -15.14 -4.48
C ARG A 171 18.56 -14.52 -3.10
N MET A 172 18.87 -15.26 -2.05
CA MET A 172 18.79 -14.81 -0.66
C MET A 172 20.07 -14.09 -0.20
N GLY A 173 21.09 -13.98 -1.06
CA GLY A 173 22.36 -13.37 -0.73
C GLY A 173 23.11 -14.14 0.36
N GLN A 174 22.99 -15.47 0.39
CA GLN A 174 23.67 -16.35 1.33
C GLN A 174 24.94 -16.92 0.71
N PHE A 175 26.05 -16.78 1.43
CA PHE A 175 27.38 -17.20 1.00
C PHE A 175 27.98 -18.19 1.99
N PRO A 176 28.63 -19.27 1.52
CA PRO A 176 29.31 -20.22 2.38
C PRO A 176 30.62 -19.64 2.88
N MET A 177 30.92 -19.86 4.16
CA MET A 177 32.18 -19.52 4.82
C MET A 177 32.76 -20.79 5.44
N GLY A 178 34.00 -21.10 5.09
CA GLY A 178 34.75 -22.21 5.65
C GLY A 178 35.42 -21.83 6.96
N ILE A 179 35.26 -22.68 7.98
CA ILE A 179 35.82 -22.54 9.32
C ILE A 179 36.65 -23.79 9.61
N SER A 180 37.93 -23.63 9.98
CA SER A 180 38.77 -24.76 10.41
C SER A 180 38.85 -24.82 11.92
N ILE A 181 38.39 -25.93 12.50
CA ILE A 181 38.49 -26.18 13.95
C ILE A 181 39.19 -27.51 14.14
N SER A 182 40.36 -27.49 14.79
CA SER A 182 41.17 -28.68 15.06
C SER A 182 41.54 -29.50 13.81
N GLY A 183 41.69 -28.83 12.66
CA GLY A 183 42.00 -29.47 11.37
C GLY A 183 40.79 -30.04 10.63
N CYS A 184 39.59 -29.95 11.21
CA CYS A 184 38.32 -30.28 10.54
C CYS A 184 37.73 -29.03 9.87
N GLU A 185 37.19 -29.21 8.66
CA GLU A 185 36.45 -28.18 7.92
C GLU A 185 34.97 -28.18 8.35
N PHE A 186 34.44 -26.98 8.60
CA PHE A 186 33.02 -26.72 8.84
C PHE A 186 32.58 -25.60 7.91
N ASP A 187 31.39 -25.71 7.33
CA ASP A 187 30.83 -24.66 6.47
C ASP A 187 29.62 -24.02 7.13
N ALA A 188 29.57 -22.68 7.12
CA ALA A 188 28.47 -21.88 7.64
C ALA A 188 27.95 -20.90 6.58
N LEU A 189 26.65 -20.62 6.59
CA LEU A 189 26.07 -19.59 5.73
C LEU A 189 26.10 -18.23 6.41
N VAL A 190 26.62 -17.23 5.70
CA VAL A 190 26.63 -15.82 6.11
C VAL A 190 25.94 -14.97 5.06
N SER A 191 25.46 -13.78 5.43
CA SER A 191 24.96 -12.83 4.43
C SER A 191 26.10 -12.27 3.61
N GLU A 192 25.82 -11.83 2.38
CA GLU A 192 26.77 -11.17 1.48
C GLU A 192 27.53 -10.01 2.15
N THR A 193 26.84 -9.21 2.96
CA THR A 193 27.45 -8.07 3.68
C THR A 193 28.45 -8.53 4.73
N VAL A 194 28.17 -9.64 5.42
CA VAL A 194 29.09 -10.24 6.39
C VAL A 194 30.24 -10.92 5.65
N TYR A 195 29.95 -11.66 4.58
CA TYR A 195 30.94 -12.34 3.75
C TYR A 195 32.04 -11.39 3.25
N HIS A 196 31.66 -10.20 2.76
CA HIS A 196 32.63 -9.22 2.27
C HIS A 196 33.32 -8.38 3.36
N SER A 197 32.84 -8.41 4.60
CA SER A 197 33.44 -7.65 5.72
C SER A 197 34.36 -8.49 6.60
N LEU A 198 34.41 -9.80 6.40
CA LEU A 198 35.26 -10.69 7.18
C LEU A 198 36.73 -10.62 6.73
N PRO A 199 37.68 -10.49 7.67
CA PRO A 199 39.10 -10.54 7.35
C PRO A 199 39.51 -11.97 6.97
N THR A 200 40.23 -12.12 5.86
CA THR A 200 40.85 -13.40 5.50
C THR A 200 41.93 -13.74 6.51
N ALA A 201 41.67 -14.67 7.42
CA ALA A 201 42.60 -15.11 8.46
C ALA A 201 42.86 -16.62 8.35
N SER A 202 43.93 -17.14 8.95
CA SER A 202 44.34 -18.55 8.82
C SER A 202 43.29 -19.59 9.27
N VAL A 203 42.27 -19.16 10.02
CA VAL A 203 41.19 -19.98 10.57
C VAL A 203 39.88 -19.84 9.77
N LEU A 204 39.76 -18.79 8.97
CA LEU A 204 38.56 -18.44 8.18
C LEU A 204 38.93 -18.35 6.70
N ALA A 205 38.35 -19.24 5.89
CA ALA A 205 38.49 -19.15 4.44
C ALA A 205 37.21 -18.59 3.82
N LEU A 206 37.36 -17.48 3.11
CA LEU A 206 36.38 -17.04 2.12
C LEU A 206 36.49 -17.99 0.93
N VAL A 207 35.45 -18.81 0.73
CA VAL A 207 35.41 -19.74 -0.39
C VAL A 207 35.15 -18.94 -1.66
N ASN A 208 36.17 -18.71 -2.48
CA ASN A 208 36.02 -17.86 -3.65
C ASN A 208 34.99 -18.42 -4.64
N LYS A 209 34.02 -17.58 -5.04
CA LYS A 209 33.09 -17.86 -6.14
C LYS A 209 33.92 -18.00 -7.41
N SER A 210 34.00 -19.21 -7.96
CA SER A 210 34.64 -19.40 -9.28
C SER A 210 33.86 -18.57 -10.30
N VAL A 211 34.55 -17.67 -11.01
CA VAL A 211 33.98 -16.63 -11.90
C VAL A 211 33.40 -17.21 -13.21
N HIS A 212 33.03 -18.49 -13.23
CA HIS A 212 32.35 -19.12 -14.36
C HIS A 212 31.01 -19.72 -13.97
N ALA A 213 30.06 -18.85 -13.63
CA ALA A 213 28.65 -19.16 -13.86
C ALA A 213 28.25 -18.56 -15.23
N SER A 214 28.56 -19.31 -16.29
CA SER A 214 27.82 -19.24 -17.56
C SER A 214 26.32 -19.20 -17.26
N GLY A 215 25.53 -18.40 -17.99
CA GLY A 215 24.11 -18.15 -17.74
C GLY A 215 23.26 -19.40 -17.46
N TYR A 216 23.21 -19.81 -16.19
CA TYR A 216 22.41 -20.93 -15.73
C TYR A 216 20.96 -20.48 -15.63
N LEU A 217 20.20 -20.73 -16.69
CA LEU A 217 18.78 -21.02 -16.56
C LEU A 217 18.64 -22.30 -15.71
N PRO A 218 17.67 -22.38 -14.79
CA PRO A 218 17.51 -23.56 -13.93
C PRO A 218 17.26 -24.82 -14.77
N PRO A 219 17.98 -25.94 -14.55
CA PRO A 219 17.75 -27.20 -15.27
C PRO A 219 16.47 -27.93 -14.84
N TRP A 220 15.78 -27.47 -13.80
CA TRP A 220 14.39 -27.84 -13.52
C TRP A 220 13.47 -26.87 -14.25
N LYS A 221 13.07 -27.29 -15.44
CA LYS A 221 11.64 -27.50 -15.58
C LYS A 221 11.24 -28.39 -14.39
N ILE A 222 10.38 -27.87 -13.52
CA ILE A 222 9.43 -28.73 -12.80
C ILE A 222 9.01 -29.77 -13.85
N GLN A 223 9.04 -31.06 -13.53
CA GLN A 223 8.20 -32.01 -14.27
C GLN A 223 6.77 -31.48 -14.10
N GLU A 224 6.39 -30.51 -14.92
CA GLU A 224 5.15 -30.57 -15.66
C GLU A 224 5.15 -32.02 -16.11
N ASN A 225 4.39 -32.85 -15.37
CA ASN A 225 3.79 -34.02 -15.96
C ASN A 225 3.53 -33.66 -17.41
N GLU A 226 4.03 -34.46 -18.34
CA GLU A 226 3.71 -34.40 -19.77
C GLU A 226 2.19 -34.49 -19.95
N ARG A 227 1.48 -33.45 -19.52
CA ARG A 227 0.17 -33.08 -19.97
C ARG A 227 0.51 -32.43 -21.27
N SER A 228 0.33 -33.19 -22.34
CA SER A 228 0.20 -32.71 -23.72
C SER A 228 0.25 -31.19 -23.77
N ASP A 229 1.41 -30.61 -24.08
CA ASP A 229 1.55 -29.17 -24.30
C ASP A 229 0.69 -28.82 -25.51
N ALA A 230 -0.61 -28.63 -25.27
CA ALA A 230 -1.46 -27.88 -26.16
C ALA A 230 -0.81 -26.50 -26.25
N VAL A 231 -0.41 -26.11 -27.46
CA VAL A 231 0.04 -24.76 -27.76
C VAL A 231 -0.94 -23.81 -27.07
N PRO A 232 -0.48 -22.91 -26.17
CA PRO A 232 -1.38 -22.02 -25.46
C PRO A 232 -2.29 -21.31 -26.46
N PRO A 233 -3.60 -21.21 -26.19
CA PRO A 233 -4.52 -20.56 -27.10
C PRO A 233 -3.98 -19.17 -27.42
N SER A 234 -3.72 -18.92 -28.69
CA SER A 234 -3.27 -17.61 -29.13
C SER A 234 -4.45 -16.65 -29.03
N ILE A 235 -4.21 -15.40 -28.59
CA ILE A 235 -5.25 -14.36 -28.53
C ILE A 235 -5.93 -14.24 -29.89
N GLU A 236 -5.15 -14.35 -30.98
CA GLU A 236 -5.64 -14.35 -32.35
C GLU A 236 -6.63 -15.50 -32.62
N GLY A 237 -6.39 -16.69 -32.06
CA GLY A 237 -7.30 -17.83 -32.18
C GLY A 237 -8.68 -17.57 -31.57
N ILE A 238 -8.71 -16.96 -30.39
CA ILE A 238 -9.97 -16.58 -29.71
C ILE A 238 -10.64 -15.42 -30.48
N LEU A 239 -9.87 -14.40 -30.85
CA LEU A 239 -10.38 -13.24 -31.56
C LEU A 239 -10.95 -13.58 -32.94
N ARG A 240 -10.43 -14.58 -33.66
CA ARG A 240 -10.99 -15.02 -34.97
C ARG A 240 -12.49 -15.32 -34.92
N HIS A 241 -13.00 -15.76 -33.78
CA HIS A 241 -14.41 -16.11 -33.59
C HIS A 241 -15.17 -15.08 -32.76
N SER A 242 -14.48 -14.06 -32.24
CA SER A 242 -15.06 -13.01 -31.43
C SER A 242 -15.88 -12.05 -32.30
N PRO A 243 -17.09 -11.65 -31.88
CA PRO A 243 -17.83 -10.59 -32.57
C PRO A 243 -17.13 -9.24 -32.45
N PHE A 244 -16.13 -9.13 -31.56
CA PHE A 244 -15.45 -7.89 -31.21
C PHE A 244 -14.07 -7.77 -31.86
N ALA A 245 -13.67 -8.76 -32.67
CA ALA A 245 -12.34 -8.90 -33.25
C ALA A 245 -11.87 -7.63 -33.97
N GLU A 246 -12.74 -7.00 -34.76
CA GLU A 246 -12.38 -5.83 -35.55
C GLU A 246 -11.92 -4.66 -34.66
N ALA A 247 -12.66 -4.36 -33.59
CA ALA A 247 -12.33 -3.28 -32.68
C ALA A 247 -11.03 -3.57 -31.91
N ILE A 248 -10.81 -4.82 -31.50
CA ILE A 248 -9.62 -5.23 -30.74
C ILE A 248 -8.38 -5.29 -31.64
N ASN A 249 -8.50 -5.78 -32.88
CA ASN A 249 -7.39 -5.89 -33.83
C ASN A 249 -6.85 -4.53 -34.30
N LYS A 250 -7.60 -3.43 -34.09
CA LYS A 250 -7.12 -2.06 -34.30
C LYS A 250 -6.15 -1.60 -33.22
N ARG A 251 -5.95 -2.40 -32.16
CA ARG A 251 -5.12 -2.07 -31.00
C ARG A 251 -3.95 -3.03 -30.90
N SER A 252 -2.91 -2.60 -30.18
CA SER A 252 -1.70 -3.38 -29.97
C SER A 252 -1.50 -3.63 -28.49
N PHE A 253 -1.18 -4.87 -28.15
CA PHE A 253 -1.00 -5.30 -26.78
C PHE A 253 0.41 -5.85 -26.55
N THR A 254 0.89 -5.78 -25.31
CA THR A 254 2.11 -6.44 -24.85
C THR A 254 1.81 -7.15 -23.53
N GLU A 255 2.40 -8.31 -23.31
CA GLU A 255 2.23 -8.99 -22.03
C GLU A 255 2.86 -8.15 -20.90
N LEU A 256 2.25 -8.19 -19.71
CA LEU A 256 2.80 -7.60 -18.50
C LEU A 256 4.20 -8.17 -18.24
N THR A 257 5.12 -7.29 -17.87
CA THR A 257 6.53 -7.59 -17.62
C THR A 257 6.88 -7.30 -16.17
N ASP A 258 8.07 -7.68 -15.72
CA ASP A 258 8.54 -7.34 -14.38
C ASP A 258 8.57 -5.82 -14.17
N SER A 259 9.03 -5.06 -15.16
CA SER A 259 9.08 -3.59 -15.11
C SER A 259 7.68 -2.96 -14.97
N THR A 260 6.68 -3.45 -15.71
CA THR A 260 5.31 -2.93 -15.57
C THR A 260 4.63 -3.45 -14.29
N SER A 261 5.04 -4.61 -13.78
CA SER A 261 4.63 -5.10 -12.46
C SER A 261 5.20 -4.23 -11.33
N GLU A 262 6.45 -3.74 -11.46
CA GLU A 262 7.04 -2.78 -10.53
C GLU A 262 6.29 -1.45 -10.52
N GLN A 263 5.87 -0.94 -11.69
CA GLN A 263 5.04 0.26 -11.81
C GLN A 263 3.71 0.10 -11.06
N LEU A 264 3.07 -1.06 -11.15
CA LEU A 264 1.84 -1.39 -10.40
C LEU A 264 2.06 -1.52 -8.88
N ASN A 265 3.32 -1.65 -8.45
CA ASN A 265 3.75 -1.80 -7.06
C ASN A 265 4.47 -0.55 -6.50
N LEU A 266 4.34 0.60 -7.15
CA LEU A 266 4.88 1.87 -6.65
C LEU A 266 4.19 2.28 -5.34
N SER A 267 4.99 2.81 -4.40
CA SER A 267 4.49 3.29 -3.12
C SER A 267 3.73 4.61 -3.30
N TRP A 268 2.47 4.67 -2.87
CA TRP A 268 1.66 5.89 -2.98
C TRP A 268 2.19 7.04 -2.12
N GLU A 269 2.90 6.73 -1.03
CA GLU A 269 3.55 7.73 -0.18
C GLU A 269 4.69 8.46 -0.90
N ARG A 270 5.47 7.71 -1.71
CA ARG A 270 6.63 8.25 -2.43
C ARG A 270 6.28 8.70 -3.84
N THR A 271 5.22 8.14 -4.40
CA THR A 271 4.76 8.37 -5.76
C THR A 271 3.24 8.57 -5.72
N PRO A 272 2.76 9.76 -5.37
CA PRO A 272 1.32 10.03 -5.25
C PRO A 272 0.53 9.75 -6.53
N GLN A 273 1.18 9.81 -7.71
CA GLN A 273 0.58 9.52 -9.00
C GLN A 273 0.40 8.03 -9.30
N ALA A 274 0.92 7.13 -8.44
CA ALA A 274 0.91 5.68 -8.65
C ALA A 274 -0.51 5.12 -8.84
N CYS A 275 -1.52 5.66 -8.16
CA CYS A 275 -2.91 5.25 -8.35
C CYS A 275 -3.42 5.52 -9.78
N HIS A 276 -3.01 6.64 -10.38
CA HIS A 276 -3.39 7.02 -11.74
C HIS A 276 -2.60 6.23 -12.77
N ILE A 277 -1.33 5.93 -12.49
CA ILE A 277 -0.51 5.03 -13.32
C ILE A 277 -1.18 3.64 -13.37
N ALA A 278 -1.52 3.07 -12.22
CA ALA A 278 -2.16 1.76 -12.15
C ALA A 278 -3.51 1.72 -12.88
N SER A 279 -4.34 2.76 -12.71
CA SER A 279 -5.64 2.83 -13.41
C SER A 279 -5.47 2.95 -14.93
N HIS A 280 -4.48 3.72 -15.39
CA HIS A 280 -4.18 3.85 -16.82
C HIS A 280 -3.66 2.54 -17.42
N LEU A 281 -2.67 1.91 -16.78
CA LEU A 281 -2.07 0.65 -17.23
C LEU A 281 -3.15 -0.43 -17.43
N LEU A 282 -4.05 -0.61 -16.46
CA LEU A 282 -5.01 -1.72 -16.46
C LEU A 282 -6.32 -1.40 -17.19
N SER A 283 -6.59 -0.13 -17.53
CA SER A 283 -7.75 0.22 -18.35
C SER A 283 -7.56 -0.21 -19.82
N GLY A 284 -8.47 -1.01 -20.35
CA GLY A 284 -8.35 -1.56 -21.71
C GLY A 284 -7.47 -2.80 -21.83
N THR A 285 -7.03 -3.39 -20.71
CA THR A 285 -6.18 -4.58 -20.67
C THR A 285 -6.95 -5.86 -21.04
N LEU A 286 -6.25 -6.83 -21.64
CA LEU A 286 -6.79 -8.18 -21.85
C LEU A 286 -6.32 -9.13 -20.74
N LEU A 287 -7.23 -9.93 -20.19
CA LEU A 287 -6.92 -11.06 -19.32
C LEU A 287 -7.21 -12.37 -20.05
N LEU A 288 -6.17 -13.17 -20.29
CA LEU A 288 -6.28 -14.50 -20.87
C LEU A 288 -6.11 -15.54 -19.77
N ASN A 289 -7.12 -16.37 -19.53
CA ASN A 289 -6.93 -17.59 -18.77
C ASN A 289 -6.41 -18.69 -19.70
N SER A 290 -5.13 -19.00 -19.60
CA SER A 290 -4.47 -19.96 -20.49
C SER A 290 -4.97 -21.40 -20.31
N ARG A 291 -5.62 -21.70 -19.18
CA ARG A 291 -6.15 -23.03 -18.87
C ARG A 291 -7.57 -23.24 -19.40
N SER A 292 -8.43 -22.23 -19.31
CA SER A 292 -9.83 -22.30 -19.77
C SER A 292 -10.06 -21.69 -21.15
N GLU A 293 -9.01 -21.12 -21.75
CA GLU A 293 -9.06 -20.38 -23.03
C GLU A 293 -10.08 -19.23 -23.05
N THR A 294 -10.39 -18.67 -21.87
CA THR A 294 -11.30 -17.53 -21.76
C THR A 294 -10.54 -16.22 -21.84
N LEU A 295 -11.04 -15.27 -22.61
CA LEU A 295 -10.41 -13.97 -22.84
C LEU A 295 -11.35 -12.84 -22.42
N LEU A 296 -10.87 -11.95 -21.56
CA LEU A 296 -11.61 -10.81 -21.04
C LEU A 296 -10.94 -9.50 -21.44
N LEU A 297 -11.70 -8.54 -21.95
CA LEU A 297 -11.30 -7.14 -22.02
C LEU A 297 -11.78 -6.40 -20.78
N ILE A 298 -10.86 -5.72 -20.09
CA ILE A 298 -11.18 -4.80 -19.00
C ILE A 298 -11.53 -3.45 -19.62
N ASN A 299 -12.79 -3.04 -19.50
CA ASN A 299 -13.26 -1.75 -19.99
C ASN A 299 -13.03 -0.65 -18.96
N GLU A 300 -13.12 -0.95 -17.67
CA GLU A 300 -12.96 0.08 -16.64
C GLU A 300 -12.48 -0.51 -15.32
N VAL A 301 -11.66 0.27 -14.62
CA VAL A 301 -11.10 -0.06 -13.32
C VAL A 301 -11.25 1.08 -12.32
N GLU A 302 -11.24 0.72 -11.04
CA GLU A 302 -11.13 1.61 -9.88
C GLU A 302 -9.98 1.15 -9.00
N VAL A 303 -9.08 2.07 -8.62
CA VAL A 303 -7.89 1.72 -7.83
C VAL A 303 -8.06 2.16 -6.37
N TYR A 304 -7.80 1.23 -5.46
CA TYR A 304 -7.84 1.41 -4.00
C TYR A 304 -6.46 1.14 -3.41
N GLY A 305 -6.01 1.99 -2.49
CA GLY A 305 -4.74 1.81 -1.79
C GLY A 305 -4.84 0.70 -0.74
N ARG A 306 -3.74 0.05 -0.36
CA ARG A 306 -3.80 -0.96 0.73
C ARG A 306 -3.62 -0.42 2.14
N GLY A 307 -2.99 0.75 2.26
CA GLY A 307 -2.70 1.35 3.55
C GLY A 307 -3.84 2.23 4.02
N ARG A 308 -4.36 1.98 5.23
CA ARG A 308 -5.37 2.83 5.88
C ARG A 308 -5.02 4.31 5.95
N LEU A 309 -3.73 4.62 6.08
CA LEU A 309 -3.22 5.99 6.17
C LEU A 309 -3.29 6.75 4.83
N HIS A 310 -3.37 6.03 3.71
CA HIS A 310 -3.40 6.62 2.37
C HIS A 310 -4.76 6.49 1.70
N ASP A 311 -5.54 5.48 2.09
CA ASP A 311 -6.87 5.27 1.57
C ASP A 311 -7.80 4.73 2.65
N SER A 312 -8.77 5.55 3.03
CA SER A 312 -9.82 5.20 3.96
C SER A 312 -10.71 4.08 3.41
N HIS A 313 -10.70 3.84 2.09
CA HIS A 313 -11.42 2.76 1.42
C HIS A 313 -10.54 1.54 1.08
N HIS A 314 -9.35 1.43 1.69
CA HIS A 314 -8.45 0.29 1.47
C HIS A 314 -9.09 -1.08 1.68
N GLU A 315 -8.56 -2.08 0.98
CA GLU A 315 -8.90 -3.48 1.23
C GLU A 315 -8.60 -3.86 2.69
N GLN A 316 -9.63 -4.30 3.42
CA GLN A 316 -9.48 -4.74 4.79
C GLN A 316 -8.84 -6.11 4.85
N THR A 317 -7.54 -6.15 5.10
CA THR A 317 -6.83 -7.37 5.48
C THR A 317 -6.95 -7.57 6.99
N GLY A 318 -7.32 -8.77 7.43
CA GLY A 318 -7.49 -9.04 8.86
C GLY A 318 -8.24 -10.32 9.14
N ILE A 319 -8.29 -10.66 10.42
CA ILE A 319 -8.99 -11.84 10.94
C ILE A 319 -10.32 -11.38 11.51
N VAL A 320 -11.42 -12.01 11.11
CA VAL A 320 -12.75 -11.80 11.70
C VAL A 320 -13.23 -13.11 12.26
N LYS A 321 -13.44 -13.16 13.58
CA LYS A 321 -13.86 -14.39 14.30
C LYS A 321 -12.92 -15.57 14.00
N ASP A 322 -11.61 -15.33 14.10
CA ASP A 322 -10.55 -16.32 13.85
C ASP A 322 -10.45 -16.86 12.42
N VAL A 323 -11.23 -16.32 11.49
CA VAL A 323 -11.14 -16.63 10.06
C VAL A 323 -10.42 -15.48 9.35
N PRO A 324 -9.27 -15.73 8.70
CA PRO A 324 -8.64 -14.76 7.82
C PRO A 324 -9.63 -14.34 6.73
N LYS A 325 -9.81 -13.03 6.53
CA LYS A 325 -10.57 -12.52 5.38
C LYS A 325 -9.87 -12.93 4.09
N GLU A 326 -10.66 -13.31 3.10
CA GLU A 326 -10.18 -13.42 1.73
C GLU A 326 -9.53 -12.11 1.31
N THR A 327 -8.41 -12.22 0.57
CA THR A 327 -7.65 -11.06 0.13
C THR A 327 -7.17 -11.20 -1.30
N SER A 328 -7.06 -10.07 -1.99
CA SER A 328 -6.43 -9.99 -3.31
C SER A 328 -4.90 -9.92 -3.24
N MET A 329 -4.31 -9.89 -2.05
CA MET A 329 -2.85 -9.80 -1.89
C MET A 329 -2.12 -10.88 -2.71
N PRO A 330 -1.12 -10.49 -3.53
CA PRO A 330 -0.22 -11.43 -4.16
C PRO A 330 0.54 -12.27 -3.13
N LYS A 331 0.86 -13.49 -3.51
CA LYS A 331 1.69 -14.39 -2.70
C LYS A 331 3.15 -14.01 -2.85
N THR A 332 3.91 -14.10 -1.75
CA THR A 332 5.35 -13.77 -1.74
C THR A 332 6.22 -14.88 -2.31
N THR A 333 5.70 -16.10 -2.47
CA THR A 333 6.46 -17.33 -2.75
C THR A 333 6.48 -17.77 -4.22
N GLY A 334 6.24 -16.86 -5.17
CA GLY A 334 6.33 -17.15 -6.61
C GLY A 334 5.22 -18.07 -7.14
N GLU A 335 4.09 -18.16 -6.43
CA GLU A 335 2.92 -18.94 -6.86
C GLU A 335 2.06 -18.21 -7.90
N ASP A 336 2.18 -16.88 -7.97
CA ASP A 336 1.50 -16.04 -8.96
C ASP A 336 2.33 -15.97 -10.26
N HIS A 337 1.65 -15.79 -11.39
CA HIS A 337 2.31 -15.71 -12.72
C HIS A 337 3.23 -14.48 -12.83
N TYR A 338 2.84 -13.37 -12.20
CA TYR A 338 3.59 -12.11 -12.17
C TYR A 338 3.99 -11.78 -10.74
N PHE A 339 5.24 -11.37 -10.53
CA PHE A 339 5.69 -10.99 -9.21
C PHE A 339 4.91 -9.76 -8.69
N GLY A 340 4.25 -9.92 -7.55
CA GLY A 340 3.51 -8.83 -6.91
C GLY A 340 2.25 -8.39 -7.64
N VAL A 341 1.69 -9.22 -8.54
CA VAL A 341 0.42 -8.96 -9.21
C VAL A 341 -0.41 -10.24 -9.25
N ARG A 342 -1.67 -10.15 -8.78
CA ARG A 342 -2.56 -11.30 -8.63
C ARG A 342 -4.00 -10.97 -9.08
N PRO A 343 -4.44 -11.48 -10.24
CA PRO A 343 -5.85 -11.47 -10.63
C PRO A 343 -6.66 -12.51 -9.84
N ILE A 344 -7.75 -12.10 -9.21
CA ILE A 344 -8.62 -13.01 -8.45
C ILE A 344 -10.06 -12.50 -8.43
N THR A 345 -11.01 -13.43 -8.33
CA THR A 345 -12.40 -13.09 -8.02
C THR A 345 -12.65 -13.25 -6.53
N MET A 346 -13.10 -12.17 -5.88
CA MET A 346 -13.44 -12.15 -4.46
C MET A 346 -14.96 -12.14 -4.26
N GLU A 347 -15.46 -12.88 -3.28
CA GLU A 347 -16.86 -12.76 -2.85
C GLU A 347 -16.97 -11.56 -1.89
N ARG A 348 -17.76 -10.54 -2.26
CA ARG A 348 -18.01 -9.36 -1.43
C ARG A 348 -19.52 -9.15 -1.29
N SER A 349 -19.92 -8.17 -0.47
CA SER A 349 -21.32 -7.80 -0.32
C SER A 349 -21.93 -7.38 -1.66
N GLY A 350 -22.80 -8.23 -2.21
CA GLY A 350 -23.48 -8.00 -3.49
C GLY A 350 -23.06 -8.96 -4.61
N GLY A 351 -22.00 -9.75 -4.43
CA GLY A 351 -21.63 -10.83 -5.35
C GLY A 351 -20.13 -10.92 -5.56
N LYS A 352 -19.76 -11.47 -6.72
CA LYS A 352 -18.38 -11.71 -7.14
C LYS A 352 -17.77 -10.47 -7.78
N HIS A 353 -16.60 -10.06 -7.30
CA HIS A 353 -15.84 -8.92 -7.80
C HIS A 353 -14.51 -9.40 -8.39
N LEU A 354 -14.23 -9.06 -9.64
CA LEU A 354 -12.90 -9.27 -10.21
C LEU A 354 -11.95 -8.17 -9.75
N VAL A 355 -10.84 -8.57 -9.14
CA VAL A 355 -9.84 -7.67 -8.58
C VAL A 355 -8.45 -8.09 -9.08
N ILE A 356 -7.64 -7.12 -9.48
CA ILE A 356 -6.21 -7.30 -9.69
C ILE A 356 -5.51 -6.72 -8.48
N GLY A 357 -5.03 -7.57 -7.57
CA GLY A 357 -4.30 -7.15 -6.39
C GLY A 357 -2.81 -6.98 -6.68
N THR A 358 -2.20 -5.95 -6.08
CA THR A 358 -0.75 -5.75 -6.03
C THR A 358 -0.29 -5.73 -4.58
N PHE A 359 0.98 -5.49 -4.26
CA PHE A 359 1.41 -5.24 -2.88
C PHE A 359 1.02 -3.85 -2.36
N LYS A 360 0.67 -2.90 -3.24
CA LYS A 360 0.40 -1.50 -2.87
C LYS A 360 -1.04 -1.06 -3.04
N CYS A 361 -1.77 -1.68 -3.97
CA CYS A 361 -3.16 -1.37 -4.24
C CYS A 361 -3.96 -2.63 -4.60
N ASP A 362 -5.27 -2.49 -4.59
CA ASP A 362 -6.19 -3.40 -5.26
C ASP A 362 -6.95 -2.63 -6.36
N ILE A 363 -7.03 -3.25 -7.54
CA ILE A 363 -7.67 -2.67 -8.71
C ILE A 363 -8.95 -3.44 -8.98
N LEU A 364 -10.09 -2.83 -8.66
CA LEU A 364 -11.42 -3.37 -8.90
C LEU A 364 -11.79 -3.18 -10.37
N VAL A 365 -12.17 -4.26 -11.05
CA VAL A 365 -12.74 -4.19 -12.40
C VAL A 365 -14.22 -3.83 -12.31
N THR A 366 -14.59 -2.66 -12.83
CA THR A 366 -15.98 -2.14 -12.79
C THR A 366 -16.69 -2.20 -14.13
N SER A 367 -15.98 -2.55 -15.21
CA SER A 367 -16.59 -2.88 -16.48
C SER A 367 -15.68 -3.83 -17.24
N CYS A 368 -16.23 -4.88 -17.82
CA CYS A 368 -15.47 -5.83 -18.62
C CYS A 368 -16.35 -6.52 -19.65
N LEU A 369 -15.70 -7.11 -20.66
CA LEU A 369 -16.32 -7.78 -21.77
C LEU A 369 -15.58 -9.10 -22.06
N ARG A 370 -16.29 -10.23 -22.05
CA ARG A 370 -15.75 -11.50 -22.53
C ARG A 370 -15.70 -11.53 -24.05
N LEU A 371 -14.53 -11.83 -24.59
CA LEU A 371 -14.29 -11.84 -26.03
C LEU A 371 -14.50 -13.21 -26.65
N ASP A 372 -14.55 -14.26 -25.84
CA ASP A 372 -14.68 -15.66 -26.25
C ASP A 372 -16.13 -16.15 -26.39
N ILE A 373 -17.12 -15.32 -26.03
CA ILE A 373 -18.56 -15.65 -26.14
C ILE A 373 -19.35 -14.56 -26.87
N LYS A 374 -20.38 -14.97 -27.60
CA LYS A 374 -21.21 -14.10 -28.48
C LYS A 374 -22.47 -13.52 -27.79
N CYS A 375 -22.67 -13.75 -26.50
CA CYS A 375 -23.93 -13.38 -25.79
C CYS A 375 -23.86 -11.98 -25.15
N VAL A 376 -25.01 -11.33 -24.90
CA VAL A 376 -25.12 -10.08 -24.09
C VAL A 376 -24.50 -10.25 -22.71
N GLU A 377 -24.60 -11.45 -22.16
CA GLU A 377 -24.01 -11.84 -20.88
C GLU A 377 -22.47 -11.73 -20.90
N SER A 378 -21.84 -11.51 -22.06
CA SER A 378 -20.40 -11.25 -22.11
C SER A 378 -20.00 -9.94 -21.43
N ILE A 379 -20.90 -8.97 -21.29
CA ILE A 379 -20.60 -7.65 -20.73
C ILE A 379 -21.05 -7.58 -19.27
N SER A 380 -20.15 -7.13 -18.38
CA SER A 380 -20.48 -6.73 -17.02
C SER A 380 -20.21 -5.23 -16.86
N ALA A 381 -21.12 -4.50 -16.23
CA ALA A 381 -20.96 -3.08 -15.91
C ALA A 381 -21.43 -2.80 -14.47
N GLY A 382 -20.55 -2.20 -13.68
CA GLY A 382 -20.61 -2.15 -12.22
C GLY A 382 -19.56 -3.08 -11.59
N GLY A 383 -19.41 -3.01 -10.27
CA GLY A 383 -18.37 -3.79 -9.56
C GLY A 383 -18.57 -5.31 -9.52
N ILE A 384 -19.72 -5.83 -9.96
CA ILE A 384 -20.01 -7.27 -9.93
C ILE A 384 -19.67 -7.89 -11.29
N THR A 385 -18.81 -8.90 -11.28
CA THR A 385 -18.37 -9.66 -12.44
C THR A 385 -18.94 -11.08 -12.36
N GLN A 386 -20.03 -11.36 -13.08
CA GLN A 386 -20.73 -12.65 -12.96
C GLN A 386 -20.12 -13.74 -13.85
N ASN A 387 -19.56 -13.36 -14.99
CA ASN A 387 -19.31 -14.28 -16.11
C ASN A 387 -17.83 -14.61 -16.33
N PHE A 388 -16.97 -14.16 -15.42
CA PHE A 388 -15.54 -14.44 -15.40
C PHE A 388 -15.07 -14.57 -13.95
N ASN A 389 -14.84 -15.81 -13.52
CA ASN A 389 -14.44 -16.14 -12.16
C ASN A 389 -13.02 -16.71 -12.20
N ILE A 390 -12.11 -16.12 -11.42
CA ILE A 390 -10.74 -16.59 -11.24
C ILE A 390 -10.63 -17.09 -9.81
N SER A 391 -10.59 -18.41 -9.62
CA SER A 391 -10.27 -18.98 -8.32
C SER A 391 -8.81 -18.75 -7.95
N GLU A 392 -8.47 -18.91 -6.68
CA GLU A 392 -7.08 -18.84 -6.22
C GLU A 392 -6.13 -19.77 -7.01
N SER A 393 -6.59 -20.99 -7.33
CA SER A 393 -5.80 -21.95 -8.10
C SER A 393 -5.63 -21.58 -9.58
N GLU A 394 -6.48 -20.69 -10.09
CA GLU A 394 -6.49 -20.25 -11.48
C GLU A 394 -5.69 -18.97 -11.72
N SER A 395 -5.46 -18.14 -10.70
CA SER A 395 -4.69 -16.89 -10.77
C SER A 395 -3.38 -17.04 -11.56
N LYS A 396 -2.63 -18.11 -11.29
CA LYS A 396 -1.34 -18.41 -11.93
C LYS A 396 -1.41 -18.75 -13.42
N TYR A 397 -2.59 -18.98 -13.98
CA TYR A 397 -2.78 -19.22 -15.41
C TYR A 397 -3.27 -17.96 -16.15
N ILE A 398 -3.50 -16.86 -15.42
CA ILE A 398 -3.94 -15.59 -15.98
C ILE A 398 -2.74 -14.84 -16.53
N ARG A 399 -2.78 -14.56 -17.83
CA ARG A 399 -1.84 -13.69 -18.53
C ARG A 399 -2.50 -12.35 -18.78
N ILE A 400 -1.78 -11.27 -18.51
CA ILE A 400 -2.25 -9.89 -18.57
C ILE A 400 -1.58 -9.21 -19.76
N PHE A 401 -2.36 -8.67 -20.70
CA PHE A 401 -1.83 -7.97 -21.87
C PHE A 401 -2.28 -6.51 -21.87
N LEU A 402 -1.30 -5.63 -21.70
CA LEU A 402 -1.48 -4.19 -21.60
C LEU A 402 -1.58 -3.54 -22.99
N ASP A 403 -2.44 -2.54 -23.11
CA ASP A 403 -2.55 -1.72 -24.32
C ASP A 403 -1.31 -0.83 -24.49
N LYS A 404 -0.66 -0.88 -25.66
CA LYS A 404 0.58 -0.12 -25.92
C LYS A 404 0.39 1.40 -25.89
N GLU A 405 -0.78 1.91 -26.27
CA GLU A 405 -1.07 3.34 -26.20
C GLU A 405 -1.15 3.80 -24.73
N ARG A 406 -1.74 2.97 -23.86
CA ARG A 406 -1.77 3.24 -22.41
C ARG A 406 -0.36 3.22 -21.80
N LEU A 407 0.49 2.30 -22.20
CA LEU A 407 1.90 2.29 -21.76
C LEU A 407 2.63 3.59 -22.11
N GLN A 408 2.50 4.05 -23.35
CA GLN A 408 3.11 5.33 -23.79
C GLN A 408 2.54 6.55 -23.04
N GLN A 409 1.27 6.51 -22.63
CA GLN A 409 0.68 7.56 -21.81
C GLN A 409 1.24 7.54 -20.38
N VAL A 410 1.44 6.35 -19.80
CA VAL A 410 1.99 6.18 -18.46
C VAL A 410 3.43 6.68 -18.37
N GLU A 411 4.28 6.41 -19.36
CA GLU A 411 5.66 6.94 -19.43
C GLU A 411 5.67 8.48 -19.34
N LYS A 412 4.68 9.14 -19.94
CA LYS A 412 4.52 10.61 -19.84
C LYS A 412 4.06 11.03 -18.44
N MET A 413 3.20 10.23 -17.79
CA MET A 413 2.65 10.51 -16.47
C MET A 413 3.66 10.35 -15.33
N GLU A 414 4.68 9.50 -15.48
CA GLU A 414 5.71 9.30 -14.45
C GLU A 414 6.40 10.61 -14.04
N ASN A 415 6.55 11.52 -15.01
CA ASN A 415 7.18 12.84 -14.83
C ASN A 415 6.19 13.96 -14.49
N LEU A 416 4.91 13.65 -14.28
CA LEU A 416 3.87 14.62 -13.95
C LEU A 416 3.47 14.55 -12.48
N THR A 417 3.15 15.71 -11.92
CA THR A 417 2.49 15.85 -10.62
C THR A 417 1.03 15.40 -10.71
N CYS A 418 0.45 14.89 -9.62
CA CYS A 418 -0.97 14.52 -9.56
C CYS A 418 -1.90 15.62 -10.07
N GLU A 419 -1.68 16.87 -9.66
CA GLU A 419 -2.49 18.02 -10.08
C GLU A 419 -2.55 18.17 -11.61
N LYS A 420 -1.43 17.96 -12.30
CA LYS A 420 -1.36 18.04 -13.76
C LYS A 420 -2.12 16.88 -14.43
N ILE A 421 -2.06 15.69 -13.83
CA ILE A 421 -2.78 14.50 -14.31
C ILE A 421 -4.29 14.71 -14.14
N THR A 422 -4.72 15.25 -13.01
CA THR A 422 -6.15 15.32 -12.64
C THR A 422 -6.85 16.58 -13.13
N ARG A 423 -6.13 17.61 -13.60
CA ARG A 423 -6.68 18.93 -13.99
C ARG A 423 -7.91 18.88 -14.91
N GLN A 424 -7.99 17.88 -15.79
CA GLN A 424 -9.07 17.74 -16.77
C GLN A 424 -10.08 16.64 -16.41
N MET A 425 -9.90 15.98 -15.27
CA MET A 425 -10.75 14.88 -14.84
C MET A 425 -11.99 15.42 -14.12
N GLY A 426 -13.15 14.82 -14.39
CA GLY A 426 -14.40 15.14 -13.73
C GLY A 426 -14.90 14.03 -12.81
N THR A 427 -16.15 14.18 -12.37
CA THR A 427 -16.83 13.24 -11.48
C THR A 427 -16.94 11.80 -12.02
N GLU A 428 -16.78 11.61 -13.32
CA GLU A 428 -16.75 10.30 -13.97
C GLU A 428 -15.51 9.47 -13.60
N GLN A 429 -14.40 10.13 -13.22
CA GLN A 429 -13.18 9.47 -12.74
C GLN A 429 -13.19 9.25 -11.20
N LEU A 430 -14.26 9.66 -10.49
CA LEU A 430 -14.43 9.31 -9.08
C LEU A 430 -14.82 7.83 -8.94
N ARG A 431 -14.24 7.17 -7.93
CA ARG A 431 -14.58 5.80 -7.53
C ARG A 431 -16.03 5.68 -7.12
N GLN A 432 -16.63 4.49 -7.24
CA GLN A 432 -17.98 4.21 -6.75
C GLN A 432 -18.02 3.92 -5.23
N VAL A 433 -17.44 4.83 -4.45
CA VAL A 433 -17.47 4.83 -2.98
C VAL A 433 -18.82 5.30 -2.45
N ARG A 434 -19.17 4.85 -1.24
CA ARG A 434 -20.51 5.06 -0.64
C ARG A 434 -20.46 5.59 0.79
N THR A 435 -19.25 5.81 1.31
CA THR A 435 -19.01 6.19 2.70
C THR A 435 -17.93 7.23 2.79
N LYS A 436 -17.78 7.86 3.96
CA LYS A 436 -16.65 8.74 4.30
C LYS A 436 -16.51 9.96 3.37
N PHE A 437 -17.62 10.52 2.92
CA PHE A 437 -17.69 11.78 2.17
C PHE A 437 -17.08 13.00 2.89
N HIS A 438 -16.82 12.90 4.20
CA HIS A 438 -16.06 13.93 4.93
C HIS A 438 -14.54 13.80 4.82
N LEU A 439 -14.01 12.77 4.12
CA LEU A 439 -12.57 12.55 3.94
C LEU A 439 -12.15 12.86 2.49
N MET A 440 -10.97 13.46 2.33
CA MET A 440 -10.44 13.85 1.02
C MET A 440 -10.18 12.66 0.09
N ASP A 441 -9.69 11.54 0.61
CA ASP A 441 -9.36 10.35 -0.19
C ASP A 441 -10.58 9.68 -0.85
N THR A 442 -11.79 9.91 -0.33
CA THR A 442 -13.05 9.51 -0.97
C THR A 442 -13.21 10.10 -2.37
N TYR A 443 -12.58 11.26 -2.63
CA TYR A 443 -12.67 11.99 -3.89
C TYR A 443 -11.48 11.76 -4.82
N GLN A 444 -10.68 10.72 -4.56
CA GLN A 444 -9.56 10.36 -5.42
C GLN A 444 -10.04 9.97 -6.83
N LEU A 445 -9.44 10.60 -7.85
CA LEU A 445 -9.77 10.43 -9.27
C LEU A 445 -9.03 9.22 -9.87
N SER A 446 -9.21 8.05 -9.27
CA SER A 446 -8.48 6.82 -9.62
C SER A 446 -9.29 5.80 -10.42
N ARG A 447 -10.48 6.19 -10.90
CA ARG A 447 -11.28 5.40 -11.83
C ARG A 447 -10.91 5.74 -13.27
N ARG A 448 -10.75 4.73 -14.13
CA ARG A 448 -10.34 4.94 -15.52
C ARG A 448 -10.95 3.93 -16.47
N SER A 449 -11.46 4.41 -17.59
CA SER A 449 -12.01 3.58 -18.67
C SER A 449 -10.94 3.33 -19.74
N GLY A 450 -11.05 2.20 -20.43
CA GLY A 450 -10.14 1.81 -21.50
C GLY A 450 -10.36 2.65 -22.76
N PRO A 451 -9.42 2.66 -23.71
CA PRO A 451 -9.48 3.52 -24.90
C PRO A 451 -10.76 3.35 -25.75
N LEU A 452 -11.34 2.14 -25.76
CA LEU A 452 -12.57 1.86 -26.50
C LEU A 452 -13.84 2.35 -25.78
N THR A 453 -13.76 2.63 -24.48
CA THR A 453 -14.92 2.95 -23.64
C THR A 453 -14.75 4.26 -22.85
N ASP A 454 -13.81 5.12 -23.25
CA ASP A 454 -13.50 6.39 -22.57
C ASP A 454 -14.58 7.47 -22.72
N SER A 455 -15.63 7.20 -23.49
CA SER A 455 -16.81 8.06 -23.55
C SER A 455 -17.74 7.82 -22.36
N THR A 456 -18.33 8.90 -21.83
CA THR A 456 -19.37 8.85 -20.79
C THR A 456 -20.58 8.02 -21.19
N LEU A 457 -20.77 7.75 -22.49
CA LEU A 457 -21.80 6.85 -23.00
C LEU A 457 -21.59 5.40 -22.53
N PHE A 458 -20.35 4.94 -22.39
CA PHE A 458 -19.99 3.55 -22.08
C PHE A 458 -19.59 3.33 -20.63
N GLN A 459 -19.19 4.40 -19.94
CA GLN A 459 -18.83 4.36 -18.53
C GLN A 459 -20.02 3.90 -17.66
N PRO A 460 -19.81 2.93 -16.75
CA PRO A 460 -20.75 2.65 -15.68
C PRO A 460 -21.14 3.94 -14.94
N ILE A 461 -22.38 3.97 -14.50
CA ILE A 461 -22.94 5.06 -13.70
C ILE A 461 -22.56 4.80 -12.25
N THR A 462 -22.11 5.86 -11.57
CA THR A 462 -21.79 5.85 -10.14
C THR A 462 -22.75 6.76 -9.38
N VAL A 463 -22.64 6.80 -8.05
CA VAL A 463 -23.41 7.74 -7.23
C VAL A 463 -23.12 9.21 -7.60
N PHE A 464 -21.92 9.50 -8.08
CA PHE A 464 -21.50 10.84 -8.49
C PHE A 464 -21.97 11.22 -9.90
N THR A 465 -22.18 10.25 -10.80
CA THR A 465 -22.63 10.53 -12.18
C THR A 465 -24.11 10.23 -12.43
N PHE A 466 -24.84 9.77 -11.41
CA PHE A 466 -26.23 9.34 -11.54
C PHE A 466 -27.16 10.41 -12.10
N ALA A 467 -27.01 11.67 -11.66
CA ALA A 467 -27.82 12.79 -12.17
C ALA A 467 -27.56 13.10 -13.65
N ASN A 468 -26.40 12.73 -14.20
CA ASN A 468 -26.10 12.97 -15.61
C ASN A 468 -26.73 11.91 -16.54
N HIS A 469 -27.39 10.89 -15.98
CA HIS A 469 -28.06 9.87 -16.78
C HIS A 469 -29.45 10.35 -17.24
N SER A 470 -29.65 10.39 -18.55
CA SER A 470 -30.82 10.98 -19.23
C SER A 470 -32.19 10.44 -18.80
N ASN A 471 -32.25 9.21 -18.26
CA ASN A 471 -33.49 8.55 -17.87
C ASN A 471 -33.83 8.68 -16.38
N VAL A 472 -33.07 9.48 -15.62
CA VAL A 472 -33.27 9.62 -14.17
C VAL A 472 -34.23 10.76 -13.86
N LYS A 473 -35.24 10.48 -13.04
CA LYS A 473 -36.24 11.47 -12.58
C LYS A 473 -36.58 11.23 -11.11
N GLY A 474 -37.25 12.21 -10.50
CA GLY A 474 -37.79 12.10 -9.15
C GLY A 474 -36.70 12.01 -8.07
N SER A 475 -36.98 11.30 -6.98
CA SER A 475 -36.10 11.22 -5.80
C SER A 475 -34.68 10.74 -6.11
N SER A 476 -34.48 9.87 -7.10
CA SER A 476 -33.13 9.43 -7.49
C SER A 476 -32.36 10.50 -8.27
N PHE A 477 -33.05 11.37 -9.02
CA PHE A 477 -32.44 12.56 -9.60
C PHE A 477 -32.03 13.54 -8.49
N ALA A 478 -32.92 13.78 -7.51
CA ALA A 478 -32.66 14.65 -6.38
C ALA A 478 -31.40 14.23 -5.59
N ALA A 479 -31.30 12.95 -5.21
CA ALA A 479 -30.12 12.42 -4.53
C ALA A 479 -28.85 12.55 -5.39
N GLY A 480 -28.97 12.29 -6.70
CA GLY A 480 -27.87 12.43 -7.65
C GLY A 480 -27.36 13.87 -7.79
N ILE A 481 -28.25 14.89 -7.73
CA ILE A 481 -27.86 16.30 -7.77
C ILE A 481 -26.92 16.62 -6.61
N ILE A 482 -27.30 16.20 -5.39
CA ILE A 482 -26.51 16.47 -4.18
C ILE A 482 -25.14 15.80 -4.28
N LEU A 483 -25.10 14.50 -4.57
CA LEU A 483 -23.85 13.75 -4.62
C LEU A 483 -22.93 14.22 -5.76
N ASN A 484 -23.50 14.54 -6.93
CA ASN A 484 -22.72 15.14 -8.03
C ASN A 484 -22.15 16.51 -7.66
N GLY A 485 -22.95 17.37 -7.03
CA GLY A 485 -22.52 18.70 -6.58
C GLY A 485 -21.40 18.63 -5.54
N VAL A 486 -21.55 17.74 -4.56
CA VAL A 486 -20.50 17.45 -3.56
C VAL A 486 -19.20 16.98 -4.23
N GLY A 487 -19.28 15.99 -5.13
CA GLY A 487 -18.10 15.51 -5.85
C GLY A 487 -17.42 16.60 -6.69
N LYS A 488 -18.20 17.44 -7.37
CA LYS A 488 -17.67 18.57 -8.15
C LYS A 488 -16.97 19.60 -7.28
N SER A 489 -17.57 20.00 -6.16
CA SER A 489 -16.93 21.00 -5.28
C SER A 489 -15.62 20.45 -4.71
N VAL A 490 -15.56 19.19 -4.27
CA VAL A 490 -14.30 18.63 -3.75
C VAL A 490 -13.21 18.51 -4.82
N ILE A 491 -13.56 18.14 -6.06
CA ILE A 491 -12.58 18.10 -7.15
C ILE A 491 -11.97 19.48 -7.41
N VAL A 492 -12.77 20.54 -7.35
CA VAL A 492 -12.33 21.91 -7.70
C VAL A 492 -11.67 22.61 -6.51
N ASP A 493 -12.29 22.52 -5.34
CA ASP A 493 -11.96 23.34 -4.17
C ASP A 493 -11.16 22.56 -3.10
N GLY A 494 -10.99 21.25 -3.26
CA GLY A 494 -10.23 20.41 -2.35
C GLY A 494 -10.77 20.42 -0.93
N GLU A 495 -9.90 20.65 0.06
CA GLU A 495 -10.25 20.73 1.48
C GLU A 495 -11.21 21.90 1.80
N CYS A 496 -11.21 22.95 0.97
CA CYS A 496 -12.08 24.12 1.11
C CYS A 496 -13.47 23.91 0.50
N ALA A 497 -13.79 22.71 0.03
CA ALA A 497 -15.04 22.43 -0.64
C ALA A 497 -16.26 22.59 0.25
N VAL A 498 -17.33 23.15 -0.33
CA VAL A 498 -18.56 23.47 0.37
C VAL A 498 -19.80 22.98 -0.38
N LEU A 499 -20.81 22.56 0.37
CA LEU A 499 -22.14 22.34 -0.16
C LEU A 499 -22.94 23.63 -0.05
N ARG A 500 -23.43 24.15 -1.20
CA ARG A 500 -24.22 25.38 -1.24
C ARG A 500 -25.70 25.10 -0.98
N LEU A 501 -26.35 26.00 -0.25
CA LEU A 501 -27.79 25.91 0.04
C LEU A 501 -28.64 25.88 -1.24
N ASP A 502 -28.21 26.59 -2.28
CA ASP A 502 -28.90 26.61 -3.58
C ASP A 502 -28.91 25.24 -4.28
N ASP A 503 -27.86 24.43 -4.12
CA ASP A 503 -27.83 23.07 -4.68
C ASP A 503 -28.83 22.17 -3.94
N VAL A 504 -28.96 22.34 -2.62
CA VAL A 504 -29.96 21.65 -1.79
C VAL A 504 -31.38 22.04 -2.21
N LYS A 505 -31.64 23.35 -2.36
CA LYS A 505 -32.93 23.88 -2.83
C LYS A 505 -33.26 23.41 -4.24
N ARG A 506 -32.28 23.27 -5.14
CA ARG A 506 -32.47 22.74 -6.49
C ARG A 506 -32.92 21.27 -6.48
N ALA A 507 -32.50 20.48 -5.50
CA ALA A 507 -32.87 19.07 -5.41
C ALA A 507 -34.28 18.83 -4.84
N LEU A 508 -34.77 19.71 -3.96
CA LEU A 508 -36.07 19.56 -3.26
C LEU A 508 -37.27 19.38 -4.21
N PRO A 509 -37.46 20.16 -5.29
CA PRO A 509 -38.60 20.01 -6.21
C PRO A 509 -38.70 18.64 -6.89
N HIS A 510 -37.59 17.89 -6.95
CA HIS A 510 -37.56 16.56 -7.56
C HIS A 510 -37.98 15.45 -6.60
N CYS A 511 -38.15 15.75 -5.31
CA CYS A 511 -38.52 14.75 -4.32
C CYS A 511 -40.02 14.46 -4.36
N LYS A 512 -40.39 13.17 -4.29
CA LYS A 512 -41.78 12.79 -4.06
C LYS A 512 -42.22 13.19 -2.63
N PRO A 513 -43.47 13.62 -2.43
CA PRO A 513 -44.03 13.85 -1.10
C PRO A 513 -43.83 12.61 -0.22
N SER A 514 -43.42 12.83 1.03
CA SER A 514 -43.18 11.78 2.04
C SER A 514 -42.12 10.74 1.67
N SER A 515 -41.28 10.98 0.64
CA SER A 515 -40.19 10.06 0.32
C SER A 515 -39.07 10.12 1.35
N GLU A 516 -38.37 9.00 1.55
CA GLU A 516 -37.17 8.95 2.39
C GLU A 516 -36.13 9.97 1.96
N VAL A 517 -35.91 10.11 0.64
CA VAL A 517 -34.98 11.10 0.07
C VAL A 517 -35.39 12.53 0.41
N LEU A 518 -36.70 12.85 0.43
CA LEU A 518 -37.15 14.18 0.87
C LEU A 518 -36.68 14.46 2.30
N ARG A 519 -36.88 13.50 3.22
CA ARG A 519 -36.44 13.63 4.61
C ARG A 519 -34.93 13.79 4.72
N LEU A 520 -34.16 13.04 3.93
CA LEU A 520 -32.70 13.16 3.90
C LEU A 520 -32.26 14.54 3.40
N ILE A 521 -32.82 15.03 2.29
CA ILE A 521 -32.47 16.36 1.76
C ILE A 521 -32.93 17.49 2.70
N GLN A 522 -34.07 17.33 3.37
CA GLN A 522 -34.50 18.24 4.43
C GLN A 522 -33.56 18.21 5.64
N SER A 523 -32.99 17.05 5.98
CA SER A 523 -31.98 16.93 7.02
C SER A 523 -30.71 17.70 6.64
N ILE A 524 -30.26 17.61 5.38
CA ILE A 524 -29.16 18.44 4.87
C ILE A 524 -29.51 19.93 4.95
N HIS A 525 -30.71 20.32 4.51
CA HIS A 525 -31.16 21.71 4.59
C HIS A 525 -31.16 22.25 6.02
N ALA A 526 -31.49 21.41 7.02
CA ALA A 526 -31.48 21.79 8.43
C ALA A 526 -30.07 22.03 9.01
N LEU A 527 -29.01 21.53 8.36
CA LEU A 527 -27.63 21.81 8.76
C LEU A 527 -27.21 23.27 8.48
N PHE A 528 -27.97 23.99 7.64
CA PHE A 528 -27.72 25.40 7.36
C PHE A 528 -28.37 26.26 8.45
N THR A 529 -27.56 26.88 9.30
CA THR A 529 -28.07 27.84 10.29
C THR A 529 -28.60 29.10 9.58
N PRO A 530 -29.52 29.86 10.20
CA PRO A 530 -30.08 31.07 9.59
C PRO A 530 -28.99 32.04 9.13
N GLY A 531 -29.00 32.37 7.83
CA GLY A 531 -28.02 33.27 7.20
C GLY A 531 -26.83 32.57 6.54
N VAL A 532 -26.57 31.29 6.83
CA VAL A 532 -25.48 30.52 6.21
C VAL A 532 -25.89 30.00 4.83
N GLN A 533 -25.07 30.29 3.81
CA GLN A 533 -25.31 29.89 2.41
C GLN A 533 -24.52 28.65 1.98
N SER A 534 -23.56 28.21 2.79
CA SER A 534 -22.66 27.10 2.47
C SER A 534 -22.16 26.43 3.75
N ILE A 535 -22.02 25.11 3.72
CA ILE A 535 -21.42 24.32 4.80
C ILE A 535 -20.21 23.54 4.26
N PRO A 536 -19.16 23.31 5.07
CA PRO A 536 -18.01 22.51 4.64
C PRO A 536 -18.44 21.06 4.32
N ILE A 537 -17.81 20.46 3.32
CA ILE A 537 -18.00 19.04 2.97
C ILE A 537 -17.00 18.17 3.75
N ILE A 538 -15.73 18.54 3.69
CA ILE A 538 -14.63 17.85 4.34
C ILE A 538 -14.69 18.11 5.85
N GLU A 539 -14.34 17.11 6.65
CA GLU A 539 -14.45 17.08 8.11
C GLU A 539 -15.87 17.26 8.68
N ASN A 540 -16.91 17.30 7.83
CA ASN A 540 -18.30 17.42 8.26
C ASN A 540 -18.97 16.06 8.47
N SER A 541 -18.83 15.50 9.68
CA SER A 541 -19.39 14.19 10.02
C SER A 541 -20.92 14.14 9.97
N GLU A 542 -21.61 15.24 10.28
CA GLU A 542 -23.08 15.29 10.25
C GLU A 542 -23.62 15.21 8.82
N LEU A 543 -23.04 16.01 7.91
CA LEU A 543 -23.36 15.93 6.50
C LEU A 543 -23.02 14.55 5.94
N ASN A 544 -21.87 13.97 6.33
CA ASN A 544 -21.46 12.64 5.90
C ASN A 544 -22.54 11.58 6.15
N THR A 545 -23.09 11.50 7.37
CA THR A 545 -24.13 10.50 7.70
C THR A 545 -25.33 10.57 6.74
N VAL A 546 -25.73 11.77 6.35
CA VAL A 546 -26.85 11.96 5.42
C VAL A 546 -26.45 11.60 3.99
N LEU A 547 -25.23 11.95 3.56
CA LEU A 547 -24.68 11.58 2.24
C LEU A 547 -24.54 10.06 2.07
N GLU A 548 -24.12 9.33 3.11
CA GLU A 548 -24.06 7.85 3.12
C GLU A 548 -25.43 7.22 2.91
N SER A 549 -26.45 7.80 3.54
CA SER A 549 -27.84 7.36 3.38
C SER A 549 -28.34 7.60 1.94
N LEU A 550 -28.02 8.76 1.35
CA LEU A 550 -28.33 9.06 -0.05
C LEU A 550 -27.59 8.12 -1.02
N ALA A 551 -26.31 7.85 -0.78
CA ALA A 551 -25.50 6.95 -1.60
C ALA A 551 -26.02 5.50 -1.53
N THR A 552 -26.46 5.06 -0.35
CA THR A 552 -27.10 3.75 -0.14
C THR A 552 -28.41 3.65 -0.93
N PHE A 553 -29.23 4.70 -0.92
CA PHE A 553 -30.46 4.75 -1.73
C PHE A 553 -30.16 4.65 -3.23
N LEU A 554 -29.17 5.40 -3.74
CA LEU A 554 -28.80 5.35 -5.16
C LEU A 554 -28.18 4.01 -5.58
N THR A 555 -27.41 3.39 -4.70
CA THR A 555 -26.75 2.10 -4.95
C THR A 555 -27.75 1.03 -5.41
N GLN A 556 -28.93 0.99 -4.82
CA GLN A 556 -29.99 0.04 -5.19
C GLN A 556 -30.52 0.26 -6.61
N LYS A 557 -30.28 1.43 -7.21
CA LYS A 557 -30.72 1.81 -8.55
C LYS A 557 -29.62 1.65 -9.61
N LEU A 558 -28.35 1.60 -9.21
CA LEU A 558 -27.21 1.51 -10.11
C LEU A 558 -27.25 0.28 -11.04
N PRO A 559 -27.58 -0.95 -10.60
CA PRO A 559 -27.60 -2.10 -11.50
C PRO A 559 -28.54 -1.88 -12.69
N LYS A 560 -29.76 -1.38 -12.43
CA LYS A 560 -30.74 -1.08 -13.48
C LYS A 560 -30.25 0.03 -14.42
N ALA A 561 -29.61 1.07 -13.88
CA ALA A 561 -29.06 2.15 -14.69
C ALA A 561 -27.90 1.64 -15.58
N ASN A 562 -27.01 0.82 -15.03
CA ASN A 562 -25.87 0.24 -15.75
C ASN A 562 -26.26 -0.75 -16.84
N MET A 563 -27.43 -1.37 -16.77
CA MET A 563 -27.96 -2.15 -17.90
C MET A 563 -28.13 -1.32 -19.18
N THR A 564 -28.30 0.00 -19.09
CA THR A 564 -28.29 0.87 -20.29
C THR A 564 -26.89 0.96 -20.88
N LYS A 565 -25.85 1.04 -20.05
CA LYS A 565 -24.44 1.07 -20.46
C LYS A 565 -24.01 -0.24 -21.12
N VAL A 566 -24.43 -1.37 -20.58
CA VAL A 566 -24.26 -2.69 -21.21
C VAL A 566 -24.80 -2.71 -22.63
N LYS A 567 -25.99 -2.15 -22.86
CA LYS A 567 -26.59 -2.07 -24.20
C LYS A 567 -25.81 -1.16 -25.15
N GLU A 568 -25.30 -0.01 -24.68
CA GLU A 568 -24.50 0.89 -25.51
C GLU A 568 -23.13 0.28 -25.86
N ILE A 569 -22.44 -0.35 -24.90
CA ILE A 569 -21.20 -1.10 -25.15
C ILE A 569 -21.46 -2.17 -26.20
N LYS A 570 -22.56 -2.92 -26.08
CA LYS A 570 -22.90 -3.96 -27.07
C LYS A 570 -23.02 -3.41 -28.49
N LYS A 571 -23.61 -2.21 -28.66
CA LYS A 571 -23.74 -1.58 -29.99
C LYS A 571 -22.39 -1.22 -30.58
N LEU A 572 -21.47 -0.71 -29.77
CA LEU A 572 -20.13 -0.29 -30.21
C LEU A 572 -19.35 -1.42 -30.91
N PHE A 573 -19.59 -2.67 -30.50
CA PHE A 573 -18.80 -3.79 -31.00
C PHE A 573 -19.58 -4.77 -31.90
N ILE A 574 -20.86 -4.51 -32.21
CA ILE A 574 -21.66 -5.35 -33.13
C ILE A 574 -21.99 -4.61 -34.43
N SER A 575 -21.85 -3.27 -34.46
CA SER A 575 -21.85 -2.48 -35.70
C SER A 575 -20.57 -2.72 -36.49
#